data_AF-G9ER67-F1
#
_entry.id   AF-G9ER67-F1
#
_cell.length_a   1.000
_cell.length_b   1.000
_cell.length_c   1.000
_cell.angle_alpha   90.00
_cell.angle_beta   90.00
_cell.angle_gamma   90.00
#
_symmetry.space_group_name_H-M   'P 1'
#
loop_
_entity.id
_entity.type
_entity.pdbx_description
1 polymer ?
#
loop_
_entity_poly.entity_id
_entity_poly.type
_entity_poly.pdbx_seq_one_letter_code
_entity_poly.pdbx_strand_id
1 'polypeptide(L)'
;MESSSIKYKSARTDQYILNTPRITASYRLQLIQIIDSEFKMMRGVERDYSEFTHLKEDSCAKVSQQNATQMLDGAKDQIIKKLQKLDVNNIKEVEDLYLIVAQLTHAASYVAAINKAERKRTSFDDEIESIGLDDIAPILLDTFKDQPQTLNLAKINLIDDTHKPSKQAWAGLHCRMVLVANATKAHHVMAVLKDNIPTYKSHLENKLKENGVVIPPPKEMHDAPPTIIKKLVTRYHVVSDIENRIKDKESLNESDMKFVKEKIKICLAHKPDWSERPFLQKLTDVLSFGIKPLYRAFFSKEKELQKTLEQSITQK
;
A
#
# COMPACT_ATOMS: atom_id res chain seq x y z
N MET A 1 -8.83 -4.55 -53.03
CA MET A 1 -9.35 -4.64 -51.65
C MET A 1 -8.62 -5.79 -50.97
N GLU A 2 -7.50 -5.51 -50.31
CA GLU A 2 -6.88 -6.42 -49.36
C GLU A 2 -6.34 -5.60 -48.19
N SER A 3 -6.75 -5.99 -46.99
CA SER A 3 -6.60 -5.29 -45.72
C SER A 3 -5.18 -5.43 -45.19
N SER A 4 -4.45 -4.31 -45.12
CA SER A 4 -3.15 -4.19 -44.47
C SER A 4 -3.30 -4.14 -42.94
N SER A 5 -2.96 -5.24 -42.27
CA SER A 5 -2.91 -5.34 -40.81
C SER A 5 -1.69 -4.58 -40.26
N ILE A 6 -1.91 -3.52 -39.49
CA ILE A 6 -0.86 -2.84 -38.73
C ILE A 6 -0.57 -3.65 -37.45
N LYS A 7 0.61 -4.29 -37.40
CA LYS A 7 1.16 -4.90 -36.18
C LYS A 7 1.79 -3.81 -35.31
N TYR A 8 1.18 -3.49 -34.16
CA TYR A 8 1.83 -2.67 -33.14
C TYR A 8 2.89 -3.50 -32.39
N LYS A 9 4.16 -3.17 -32.64
CA LYS A 9 5.28 -3.59 -31.80
C LYS A 9 5.32 -2.67 -30.57
N SER A 10 4.89 -3.19 -29.42
CA SER A 10 5.19 -2.59 -28.11
C SER A 10 6.67 -2.79 -27.80
N ALA A 11 7.49 -1.76 -28.03
CA ALA A 11 8.89 -1.74 -27.64
C ALA A 11 9.22 -0.45 -26.87
N ARG A 12 9.62 -0.64 -25.60
CA ARG A 12 10.53 0.18 -24.78
C ARG A 12 10.09 1.61 -24.41
N THR A 13 9.45 1.72 -23.25
CA THR A 13 9.33 2.97 -22.48
C THR A 13 10.45 3.12 -21.43
N ASP A 14 11.21 2.06 -21.13
CA ASP A 14 12.14 2.05 -19.98
C ASP A 14 13.49 2.72 -20.23
N GLN A 15 13.76 3.23 -21.44
CA GLN A 15 15.10 3.73 -21.80
C GLN A 15 15.21 5.27 -21.88
N TYR A 16 14.11 6.01 -21.72
CA TYR A 16 14.10 7.49 -21.86
C TYR A 16 14.16 8.28 -20.55
N ILE A 17 14.04 7.63 -19.39
CA ILE A 17 14.01 8.35 -18.10
C ILE A 17 15.44 8.72 -17.62
N LEU A 18 16.49 8.08 -18.15
CA LEU A 18 17.84 8.24 -17.62
C LEU A 18 18.71 9.34 -18.28
N ASN A 19 18.22 10.05 -19.31
CA ASN A 19 19.03 11.05 -20.05
C ASN A 19 18.29 12.35 -20.40
N THR A 20 17.30 12.78 -19.61
CA THR A 20 16.71 14.12 -19.82
C THR A 20 17.57 15.21 -19.16
N PRO A 21 17.98 16.26 -19.89
CA PRO A 21 18.67 17.41 -19.30
C PRO A 21 17.81 18.02 -18.20
N ARG A 22 18.44 18.60 -17.16
CA ARG A 22 17.74 19.37 -16.11
C ARG A 22 16.85 20.44 -16.76
N ILE A 23 15.56 20.13 -16.87
CA ILE A 23 14.55 21.08 -17.35
C ILE A 23 14.54 22.24 -16.36
N THR A 24 14.89 23.43 -16.83
CA THR A 24 14.91 24.65 -16.01
C THR A 24 13.49 24.98 -15.54
N ALA A 25 13.38 25.63 -14.37
CA ALA A 25 12.09 25.99 -13.76
C ALA A 25 11.18 26.80 -14.72
N SER A 26 11.79 27.63 -15.58
CA SER A 26 11.10 28.42 -16.62
C SER A 26 10.40 27.54 -17.66
N TYR A 27 11.03 26.46 -18.11
CA TYR A 27 10.47 25.56 -19.12
C TYR A 27 9.35 24.66 -18.54
N ARG A 28 9.42 24.34 -17.24
CA ARG A 28 8.31 23.66 -16.53
C ARG A 28 7.08 24.54 -16.44
N LEU A 29 7.24 25.84 -16.16
CA LEU A 29 6.13 26.79 -16.09
C LEU A 29 5.45 26.99 -17.45
N GLN A 30 6.22 27.08 -18.54
CA GLN A 30 5.66 27.19 -19.89
C GLN A 30 4.91 25.92 -20.33
N LEU A 31 5.41 24.73 -19.99
CA LEU A 31 4.71 23.46 -20.24
C LEU A 31 3.39 23.36 -19.46
N ILE A 32 3.36 23.82 -18.20
CA ILE A 32 2.13 23.86 -17.39
C ILE A 32 1.11 24.82 -18.02
N GLN A 33 1.52 26.00 -18.47
CA GLN A 33 0.63 26.99 -19.10
C GLN A 33 0.05 26.52 -20.44
N ILE A 34 0.86 25.84 -21.27
CA ILE A 34 0.39 25.28 -22.55
C ILE A 34 -0.61 24.14 -22.32
N ILE A 35 -0.34 23.26 -21.35
CA ILE A 35 -1.24 22.15 -20.99
C ILE A 35 -2.56 22.66 -20.39
N ASP A 36 -2.53 23.72 -19.57
CA ASP A 36 -3.74 24.35 -19.01
C ASP A 36 -4.64 24.99 -20.08
N SER A 37 -4.04 25.54 -21.15
CA SER A 37 -4.79 26.25 -22.20
C SER A 37 -5.53 25.32 -23.16
N GLU A 38 -4.98 24.13 -23.45
CA GLU A 38 -5.61 23.16 -24.36
C GLU A 38 -6.70 22.31 -23.68
N PHE A 39 -6.71 22.19 -22.35
CA PHE A 39 -7.61 21.29 -21.63
C PHE A 39 -8.94 21.88 -21.17
N LYS A 40 -9.09 23.22 -21.16
CA LYS A 40 -10.37 23.90 -20.87
C LYS A 40 -11.50 23.55 -21.87
N MET A 41 -11.19 22.91 -23.00
CA MET A 41 -12.18 22.60 -24.03
C MET A 41 -12.87 21.23 -23.92
N MET A 42 -12.50 20.33 -22.99
CA MET A 42 -12.92 18.92 -23.11
C MET A 42 -13.78 18.27 -22.02
N ARG A 43 -14.21 18.93 -20.92
CA ARG A 43 -15.13 18.25 -19.96
C ARG A 43 -16.17 19.16 -19.32
N GLY A 44 -17.39 18.62 -19.26
CA GLY A 44 -18.53 19.23 -18.59
C GLY A 44 -18.35 19.23 -17.06
N VAL A 45 -18.42 20.43 -16.49
CA VAL A 45 -18.60 20.74 -15.07
C VAL A 45 -17.63 20.04 -14.11
N GLU A 46 -16.33 20.16 -14.37
CA GLU A 46 -15.32 20.07 -13.32
C GLU A 46 -15.38 21.37 -12.47
N ARG A 47 -15.14 21.24 -11.17
CA ARG A 47 -14.97 22.41 -10.28
C ARG A 47 -13.80 23.24 -10.84
N ASP A 48 -13.93 24.56 -10.92
CA ASP A 48 -12.83 25.37 -11.51
C ASP A 48 -11.56 25.13 -10.68
N TYR A 49 -10.42 24.99 -11.35
CA TYR A 49 -9.13 24.76 -10.72
C TYR A 49 -8.82 25.84 -9.66
N SER A 50 -9.25 27.07 -9.94
CA SER A 50 -9.15 28.20 -9.02
C SER A 50 -9.95 27.97 -7.73
N GLU A 51 -11.16 27.44 -7.84
CA GLU A 51 -12.03 27.11 -6.72
C GLU A 51 -11.42 26.01 -5.83
N PHE A 52 -10.91 24.92 -6.44
CA PHE A 52 -10.22 23.89 -5.66
C PHE A 52 -8.99 24.43 -4.92
N THR A 53 -8.22 25.30 -5.58
CA THR A 53 -7.02 25.90 -4.99
C THR A 53 -7.39 26.77 -3.79
N HIS A 54 -8.43 27.60 -3.92
CA HIS A 54 -8.95 28.41 -2.82
C HIS A 54 -9.43 27.56 -1.65
N LEU A 55 -10.24 26.52 -1.92
CA LEU A 55 -10.72 25.60 -0.88
C LEU A 55 -9.58 24.88 -0.16
N LYS A 56 -8.52 24.51 -0.89
CA LYS A 56 -7.32 23.90 -0.31
C LYS A 56 -6.61 24.89 0.60
N GLU A 57 -6.42 26.14 0.17
CA GLU A 57 -5.82 27.20 0.97
C GLU A 57 -6.64 27.50 2.23
N ASP A 58 -7.97 27.64 2.11
CA ASP A 58 -8.88 27.81 3.23
C ASP A 58 -8.82 26.63 4.22
N SER A 59 -8.70 25.41 3.71
CA SER A 59 -8.59 24.20 4.53
C SER A 59 -7.27 24.16 5.31
N CYS A 60 -6.17 24.55 4.66
CA CYS A 60 -4.84 24.64 5.26
C CYS A 60 -4.71 25.81 6.25
N ALA A 61 -5.34 26.96 5.97
CA ALA A 61 -5.29 28.15 6.83
C ALA A 61 -5.90 27.92 8.24
N LYS A 62 -6.70 26.85 8.41
CA LYS A 62 -7.24 26.44 9.71
C LYS A 62 -6.21 25.75 10.61
N VAL A 63 -5.08 25.34 10.04
CA VAL A 63 -3.99 24.68 10.77
C VAL A 63 -3.03 25.75 11.29
N SER A 64 -2.68 25.64 12.56
CA SER A 64 -1.79 26.53 13.29
C SER A 64 -0.88 25.72 14.19
N GLN A 65 0.16 26.35 14.75
CA GLN A 65 1.05 25.70 15.70
C GLN A 65 0.28 25.15 16.92
N GLN A 66 -0.73 25.85 17.41
CA GLN A 66 -1.46 25.46 18.62
C GLN A 66 -2.41 24.27 18.40
N ASN A 67 -2.93 24.09 17.19
CA ASN A 67 -3.94 23.06 16.91
C ASN A 67 -3.48 21.94 15.97
N ALA A 68 -2.22 21.95 15.51
CA ALA A 68 -1.71 21.03 14.50
C ALA A 68 -1.97 19.55 14.85
N THR A 69 -1.68 19.12 16.08
CA THR A 69 -1.92 17.74 16.52
C THR A 69 -3.39 17.35 16.47
N GLN A 70 -4.28 18.23 16.96
CA GLN A 70 -5.72 17.99 16.92
C GLN A 70 -6.26 17.93 15.48
N MET A 71 -5.76 18.81 14.60
CA MET A 71 -6.13 18.84 13.19
C MET A 71 -5.63 17.60 12.45
N LEU A 72 -4.44 17.10 12.79
CA LEU A 72 -3.88 15.86 12.26
C LEU A 72 -4.78 14.66 12.59
N ASP A 73 -5.17 14.50 13.85
CA ASP A 73 -6.07 13.43 14.29
C ASP A 73 -7.48 13.56 13.68
N GLY A 74 -8.02 14.78 13.64
CA GLY A 74 -9.32 15.04 13.02
C GLY A 74 -9.34 14.74 11.52
N ALA A 75 -8.27 15.07 10.80
CA ALA A 75 -8.14 14.79 9.38
C ALA A 75 -7.94 13.28 9.10
N LYS A 76 -7.20 12.57 9.96
CA LYS A 76 -7.08 11.09 9.92
C LYS A 76 -8.46 10.43 9.97
N ASP A 77 -9.28 10.79 10.95
CA ASP A 77 -10.61 10.20 11.13
C ASP A 77 -11.54 10.51 9.94
N GLN A 78 -11.43 11.72 9.39
CA GLN A 78 -12.18 12.11 8.20
C GLN A 78 -11.77 11.32 6.96
N ILE A 79 -10.46 11.10 6.74
CA ILE A 79 -9.95 10.28 5.62
C ILE A 79 -10.50 8.86 5.72
N ILE A 80 -10.43 8.26 6.90
CA ILE A 80 -10.93 6.89 7.14
C ILE A 80 -12.43 6.81 6.82
N LYS A 81 -13.24 7.73 7.37
CA LYS A 81 -14.69 7.78 7.11
C LYS A 81 -15.01 8.02 5.64
N LYS A 82 -14.30 8.94 4.96
CA LYS A 82 -14.52 9.27 3.55
C LYS A 82 -14.18 8.06 2.67
N LEU A 83 -13.02 7.42 2.86
CA LEU A 83 -12.62 6.27 2.05
C LEU A 83 -13.55 5.07 2.16
N GLN A 84 -14.20 4.84 3.31
CA GLN A 84 -15.20 3.78 3.45
C GLN A 84 -16.38 3.97 2.50
N LYS A 85 -16.86 5.20 2.35
CA LYS A 85 -18.08 5.53 1.57
C LYS A 85 -17.81 6.14 0.20
N LEU A 86 -16.55 6.43 -0.12
CA LEU A 86 -16.15 7.12 -1.35
C LEU A 86 -16.67 6.39 -2.60
N ASP A 87 -17.40 7.12 -3.44
CA ASP A 87 -17.63 6.77 -4.85
C ASP A 87 -16.51 7.39 -5.71
N VAL A 88 -15.66 6.53 -6.28
CA VAL A 88 -14.52 6.98 -7.08
C VAL A 88 -14.96 7.63 -8.40
N ASN A 89 -16.17 7.36 -8.88
CA ASN A 89 -16.68 8.01 -10.09
C ASN A 89 -17.20 9.43 -9.83
N ASN A 90 -17.41 9.79 -8.56
CA ASN A 90 -17.84 11.13 -8.17
C ASN A 90 -16.63 12.04 -7.91
N ILE A 91 -16.28 12.86 -8.90
CA ILE A 91 -15.12 13.76 -8.84
C ILE A 91 -15.13 14.68 -7.61
N LYS A 92 -16.30 15.17 -7.19
CA LYS A 92 -16.42 16.07 -6.03
C LYS A 92 -16.05 15.36 -4.73
N GLU A 93 -16.42 14.08 -4.59
CA GLU A 93 -16.03 13.32 -3.40
C GLU A 93 -14.53 13.01 -3.37
N VAL A 94 -13.92 12.80 -4.53
CA VAL A 94 -12.47 12.62 -4.68
C VAL A 94 -11.74 13.92 -4.33
N GLU A 95 -12.24 15.07 -4.80
CA GLU A 95 -11.72 16.39 -4.43
C GLU A 95 -11.81 16.65 -2.93
N ASP A 96 -12.98 16.38 -2.31
CA ASP A 96 -13.15 16.51 -0.86
C ASP A 96 -12.13 15.66 -0.10
N LEU A 97 -11.88 14.42 -0.55
CA LEU A 97 -10.85 13.58 0.03
C LEU A 97 -9.47 14.23 -0.07
N TYR A 98 -9.12 14.82 -1.22
CA TYR A 98 -7.84 15.52 -1.39
C TYR A 98 -7.73 16.78 -0.52
N LEU A 99 -8.82 17.51 -0.29
CA LEU A 99 -8.82 18.66 0.63
C LEU A 99 -8.51 18.21 2.07
N ILE A 100 -9.03 17.06 2.49
CA ILE A 100 -8.73 16.49 3.81
C ILE A 100 -7.27 16.00 3.87
N VAL A 101 -6.76 15.37 2.80
CA VAL A 101 -5.34 14.97 2.71
C VAL A 101 -4.42 16.19 2.74
N ALA A 102 -4.78 17.29 2.08
CA ALA A 102 -4.02 18.53 2.12
C ALA A 102 -3.91 19.04 3.57
N GLN A 103 -5.04 19.13 4.28
CA GLN A 103 -5.08 19.53 5.68
C GLN A 103 -4.25 18.61 6.59
N LEU A 104 -4.41 17.29 6.45
CA LEU A 104 -3.60 16.30 7.19
C LEU A 104 -2.11 16.56 6.99
N THR A 105 -1.68 16.72 5.74
CA THR A 105 -0.26 16.86 5.41
C THR A 105 0.31 18.20 5.84
N HIS A 106 -0.51 19.26 5.83
CA HIS A 106 -0.12 20.56 6.37
C HIS A 106 0.00 20.52 7.90
N ALA A 107 -0.94 19.88 8.59
CA ALA A 107 -0.86 19.63 10.03
C ALA A 107 0.39 18.81 10.39
N ALA A 108 0.71 17.77 9.62
CA ALA A 108 1.93 16.99 9.79
C ALA A 108 3.19 17.85 9.62
N SER A 109 3.20 18.81 8.69
CA SER A 109 4.32 19.75 8.54
C SER A 109 4.52 20.63 9.76
N TYR A 110 3.44 21.13 10.37
CA TYR A 110 3.52 21.89 11.62
C TYR A 110 4.05 21.04 12.78
N VAL A 111 3.55 19.82 12.95
CA VAL A 111 4.06 18.89 13.98
C VAL A 111 5.54 18.58 13.76
N ALA A 112 5.97 18.37 12.50
CA ALA A 112 7.37 18.16 12.16
C ALA A 112 8.24 19.36 12.54
N ALA A 113 7.80 20.57 12.21
CA ALA A 113 8.51 21.81 12.53
C ALA A 113 8.64 22.02 14.04
N ILE A 114 7.57 21.79 14.81
CA ILE A 114 7.60 21.85 16.29
C ILE A 114 8.67 20.89 16.84
N ASN A 115 8.60 19.61 16.45
CA ASN A 115 9.55 18.60 16.91
C ASN A 115 11.01 18.92 16.52
N LYS A 116 11.20 19.48 15.31
CA LYS A 116 12.52 19.82 14.79
C LYS A 116 13.11 21.04 15.50
N ALA A 117 12.30 22.06 15.75
CA ALA A 117 12.65 23.26 16.50
C ALA A 117 13.03 22.92 17.95
N GLU A 118 12.22 22.09 18.63
CA GLU A 118 12.53 21.62 19.99
C GLU A 118 13.85 20.84 20.05
N ARG A 119 14.06 19.90 19.13
CA ARG A 119 15.28 19.08 19.06
C ARG A 119 16.53 19.91 18.80
N LYS A 120 16.45 20.91 17.91
CA LYS A 120 17.58 21.77 17.54
C LYS A 120 17.73 23.01 18.42
N ARG A 121 16.74 23.31 19.25
CA ARG A 121 16.63 24.56 20.02
C ARG A 121 16.64 25.80 19.12
N THR A 122 15.92 25.73 18.00
CA THR A 122 15.71 26.82 17.03
C THR A 122 14.27 27.33 17.09
N SER A 123 13.94 28.41 16.37
CA SER A 123 12.56 28.89 16.32
C SER A 123 11.70 28.02 15.40
N PHE A 124 10.38 28.00 15.65
CA PHE A 124 9.44 27.31 14.77
C PHE A 124 9.44 27.90 13.36
N ASP A 125 9.46 29.24 13.26
CA ASP A 125 9.42 29.97 12.00
C ASP A 125 10.63 29.64 11.10
N ASP A 126 11.82 29.42 11.69
CA ASP A 126 13.01 29.01 10.95
C ASP A 126 12.89 27.57 10.41
N GLU A 127 12.23 26.67 11.16
CA GLU A 127 12.17 25.26 10.80
C GLU A 127 11.03 24.94 9.83
N ILE A 128 9.88 25.63 9.90
CA ILE A 128 8.69 25.32 9.09
C ILE A 128 8.96 25.44 7.59
N GLU A 129 9.78 26.41 7.17
CA GLU A 129 10.18 26.58 5.77
C GLU A 129 11.08 25.44 5.25
N SER A 130 11.74 24.72 6.16
CA SER A 130 12.67 23.63 5.84
C SER A 130 12.02 22.24 5.83
N ILE A 131 10.73 22.14 6.16
CA ILE A 131 10.04 20.85 6.30
C ILE A 131 9.78 20.22 4.93
N GLY A 132 10.42 19.09 4.68
CA GLY A 132 10.23 18.26 3.50
C GLY A 132 9.28 17.08 3.71
N LEU A 133 9.13 16.28 2.67
CA LEU A 133 8.38 15.02 2.73
C LEU A 133 9.01 14.02 3.72
N ASP A 134 10.34 13.98 3.79
CA ASP A 134 11.07 13.06 4.67
C ASP A 134 10.86 13.40 6.16
N ASP A 135 10.65 14.68 6.49
CA ASP A 135 10.36 15.12 7.86
C ASP A 135 8.94 14.71 8.29
N ILE A 136 7.96 14.77 7.38
CA ILE A 136 6.54 14.46 7.71
C ILE A 136 6.20 12.97 7.59
N ALA A 137 6.95 12.19 6.80
CA ALA A 137 6.63 10.79 6.57
C ALA A 137 6.55 9.95 7.87
N PRO A 138 7.48 10.07 8.84
CA PRO A 138 7.37 9.36 10.12
C PRO A 138 6.11 9.73 10.91
N ILE A 139 5.70 11.00 10.88
CA ILE A 139 4.49 11.48 11.57
C ILE A 139 3.25 10.87 10.93
N LEU A 140 3.19 10.88 9.59
CA LEU A 140 2.09 10.27 8.84
C LEU A 140 2.02 8.75 9.07
N LEU A 141 3.16 8.07 9.13
CA LEU A 141 3.24 6.65 9.49
C LEU A 141 2.67 6.39 10.89
N ASP A 142 3.13 7.15 11.88
CA ASP A 142 2.71 7.00 13.26
C ASP A 142 1.21 7.28 13.44
N THR A 143 0.71 8.32 12.77
CA THR A 143 -0.70 8.75 12.78
C THR A 143 -1.65 7.62 12.40
N PHE A 144 -1.26 6.74 11.47
CA PHE A 144 -2.10 5.66 10.98
C PHE A 144 -1.66 4.25 11.45
N LYS A 145 -0.68 4.12 12.35
CA LYS A 145 -0.14 2.82 12.78
C LYS A 145 -1.20 1.89 13.36
N ASP A 146 -2.19 2.45 14.06
CA ASP A 146 -3.27 1.71 14.74
C ASP A 146 -4.49 1.46 13.82
N GLN A 147 -4.36 1.72 12.52
CA GLN A 147 -5.43 1.57 11.54
C GLN A 147 -5.08 0.50 10.48
N PRO A 148 -4.92 -0.77 10.89
CA PRO A 148 -4.35 -1.83 10.06
C PRO A 148 -5.19 -2.23 8.84
N GLN A 149 -6.46 -1.81 8.74
CA GLN A 149 -7.38 -2.34 7.71
C GLN A 149 -8.12 -1.29 6.86
N THR A 150 -7.91 0.01 7.08
CA THR A 150 -8.93 1.01 6.70
C THR A 150 -8.60 1.88 5.50
N LEU A 151 -7.36 1.94 5.03
CA LEU A 151 -7.05 2.65 3.79
C LEU A 151 -7.19 1.70 2.61
N ASN A 152 -8.35 1.79 1.94
CA ASN A 152 -8.66 0.98 0.77
C ASN A 152 -7.76 1.40 -0.41
N LEU A 153 -6.57 0.82 -0.50
CA LEU A 153 -5.64 1.08 -1.60
C LEU A 153 -6.20 0.71 -2.96
N ALA A 154 -7.15 -0.21 -3.02
CA ALA A 154 -7.85 -0.44 -4.27
C ALA A 154 -8.62 0.82 -4.71
N LYS A 155 -9.25 1.55 -3.78
CA LYS A 155 -9.88 2.84 -4.09
C LYS A 155 -8.86 3.92 -4.46
N ILE A 156 -7.74 4.01 -3.75
CA ILE A 156 -6.68 4.99 -4.07
C ILE A 156 -6.12 4.74 -5.48
N ASN A 157 -5.80 3.48 -5.80
CA ASN A 157 -5.35 3.12 -7.14
C ASN A 157 -6.45 3.36 -8.19
N LEU A 158 -7.72 3.07 -7.87
CA LEU A 158 -8.83 3.33 -8.78
C LEU A 158 -8.98 4.84 -9.07
N ILE A 159 -8.74 5.72 -8.10
CA ILE A 159 -8.71 7.17 -8.32
C ILE A 159 -7.61 7.53 -9.33
N ASP A 160 -6.43 6.93 -9.22
CA ASP A 160 -5.32 7.14 -10.15
C ASP A 160 -5.69 6.68 -11.58
N ASP A 161 -6.30 5.50 -11.70
CA ASP A 161 -6.72 4.93 -12.99
C ASP A 161 -7.85 5.75 -13.64
N THR A 162 -8.85 6.15 -12.86
CA THR A 162 -10.05 6.86 -13.35
C THR A 162 -9.76 8.32 -13.69
N HIS A 163 -9.04 9.04 -12.82
CA HIS A 163 -8.86 10.48 -12.94
C HIS A 163 -7.49 10.90 -13.46
N LYS A 164 -6.51 9.97 -13.47
CA LYS A 164 -5.11 10.20 -13.89
C LYS A 164 -4.52 11.53 -13.35
N PRO A 165 -4.32 11.65 -12.02
CA PRO A 165 -3.77 12.83 -11.34
C PRO A 165 -2.46 13.38 -11.93
N SER A 166 -1.75 12.58 -12.73
CA SER A 166 -0.41 12.82 -13.29
C SER A 166 -0.15 14.15 -14.01
N LYS A 167 -1.14 15.04 -14.18
CA LYS A 167 -0.98 16.34 -14.85
C LYS A 167 -1.68 17.55 -14.17
N GLN A 168 -2.26 17.39 -12.98
CA GLN A 168 -2.99 18.44 -12.25
C GLN A 168 -2.43 18.68 -10.83
N ALA A 169 -2.89 19.72 -10.12
CA ALA A 169 -2.52 20.05 -8.73
C ALA A 169 -2.63 18.88 -7.74
N TRP A 170 -3.38 17.84 -8.08
CA TRP A 170 -3.62 16.70 -7.20
C TRP A 170 -2.46 15.71 -7.16
N ALA A 171 -1.52 15.74 -8.12
CA ALA A 171 -0.41 14.79 -8.16
C ALA A 171 0.38 14.75 -6.83
N GLY A 172 0.68 15.91 -6.26
CA GLY A 172 1.38 16.00 -4.97
C GLY A 172 0.56 15.42 -3.80
N LEU A 173 -0.74 15.69 -3.76
CA LEU A 173 -1.64 15.15 -2.73
C LEU A 173 -1.87 13.65 -2.90
N HIS A 174 -1.96 13.17 -4.14
CA HIS A 174 -2.08 11.75 -4.46
C HIS A 174 -0.85 10.98 -4.02
N CYS A 175 0.36 11.46 -4.33
CA CYS A 175 1.60 10.85 -3.84
C CYS A 175 1.62 10.72 -2.31
N ARG A 176 1.15 11.75 -1.58
CA ARG A 176 1.05 11.72 -0.12
C ARG A 176 0.01 10.71 0.37
N MET A 177 -1.13 10.61 -0.31
CA MET A 177 -2.17 9.63 0.01
C MET A 177 -1.68 8.20 -0.23
N VAL A 178 -0.96 7.96 -1.33
CA VAL A 178 -0.29 6.68 -1.63
C VAL A 178 0.76 6.35 -0.58
N LEU A 179 1.55 7.33 -0.13
CA LEU A 179 2.54 7.15 0.95
C LEU A 179 1.86 6.70 2.24
N VAL A 180 0.82 7.41 2.69
CA VAL A 180 0.03 7.08 3.89
C VAL A 180 -0.59 5.68 3.78
N ALA A 181 -1.05 5.31 2.60
CA ALA A 181 -1.65 4.01 2.36
C ALA A 181 -0.61 2.88 2.28
N ASN A 182 0.57 3.12 1.72
CA ASN A 182 1.68 2.15 1.74
C ASN A 182 2.28 1.97 3.14
N ALA A 183 2.34 3.05 3.92
CA ALA A 183 2.71 3.06 5.32
C ALA A 183 1.84 2.12 6.16
N THR A 184 0.52 2.32 6.13
CA THR A 184 -0.44 1.46 6.82
C THR A 184 -0.37 0.00 6.38
N LYS A 185 -0.17 -0.26 5.08
CA LYS A 185 0.09 -1.60 4.56
C LYS A 185 1.30 -2.24 5.22
N ALA A 186 2.44 -1.54 5.28
CA ALA A 186 3.68 -2.10 5.81
C ALA A 186 3.53 -2.48 7.29
N HIS A 187 2.90 -1.61 8.09
CA HIS A 187 2.60 -1.89 9.50
C HIS A 187 1.63 -3.06 9.66
N HIS A 188 0.56 -3.12 8.86
CA HIS A 188 -0.38 -4.23 8.92
C HIS A 188 0.28 -5.57 8.55
N VAL A 189 1.08 -5.59 7.47
CA VAL A 189 1.84 -6.79 7.08
C VAL A 189 2.74 -7.21 8.22
N MET A 190 3.48 -6.28 8.82
CA MET A 190 4.40 -6.56 9.90
C MET A 190 3.70 -7.15 11.13
N ALA A 191 2.58 -6.56 11.55
CA ALA A 191 1.77 -7.08 12.65
C ALA A 191 1.27 -8.51 12.38
N VAL A 192 0.67 -8.74 11.20
CA VAL A 192 0.18 -10.08 10.83
C VAL A 192 1.31 -11.10 10.78
N LEU A 193 2.49 -10.74 10.26
CA LEU A 193 3.65 -11.63 10.26
C LEU A 193 4.12 -11.93 11.68
N LYS A 194 4.25 -10.92 12.55
CA LYS A 194 4.67 -11.08 13.95
C LYS A 194 3.70 -11.95 14.76
N ASP A 195 2.41 -11.91 14.47
CA ASP A 195 1.42 -12.75 15.15
C ASP A 195 1.38 -14.19 14.60
N ASN A 196 1.43 -14.33 13.26
CA ASN A 196 1.19 -15.63 12.62
C ASN A 196 2.44 -16.50 12.48
N ILE A 197 3.62 -15.91 12.32
CA ILE A 197 4.86 -16.68 12.14
C ILE A 197 5.22 -17.50 13.39
N PRO A 198 5.22 -16.95 14.62
CA PRO A 198 5.49 -17.74 15.82
C PRO A 198 4.45 -18.85 16.02
N THR A 199 3.17 -18.52 15.85
CA THR A 199 2.07 -19.50 15.97
C THR A 199 2.23 -20.64 14.97
N TYR A 200 2.59 -20.33 13.71
CA TYR A 200 2.83 -21.34 12.69
C TYR A 200 4.06 -22.19 13.00
N LYS A 201 5.14 -21.56 13.49
CA LYS A 201 6.35 -22.27 13.93
C LYS A 201 6.05 -23.26 15.05
N SER A 202 5.33 -22.84 16.09
CA SER A 202 4.91 -23.72 17.19
C SER A 202 4.03 -24.88 16.70
N HIS A 203 3.15 -24.63 15.73
CA HIS A 203 2.37 -25.70 15.10
C HIS A 203 3.26 -26.75 14.42
N LEU A 204 4.27 -26.32 13.65
CA LEU A 204 5.22 -27.22 12.99
C LEU A 204 6.09 -27.97 14.01
N GLU A 205 6.52 -27.30 15.07
CA GLU A 205 7.28 -27.91 16.16
C GLU A 205 6.48 -29.02 16.87
N ASN A 206 5.21 -28.77 17.18
CA ASN A 206 4.34 -29.76 17.80
C ASN A 206 4.15 -30.98 16.88
N LYS A 207 3.96 -30.77 15.57
CA LYS A 207 3.89 -31.88 14.61
C LYS A 207 5.18 -32.68 14.55
N LEU A 208 6.34 -32.04 14.63
CA LEU A 208 7.63 -32.74 14.67
C LEU A 208 7.75 -33.60 15.94
N LYS A 209 7.33 -33.06 17.10
CA LYS A 209 7.28 -33.80 18.37
C LYS A 209 6.33 -35.00 18.32
N GLU A 210 5.13 -34.83 17.76
CA GLU A 210 4.15 -35.92 17.58
C GLU A 210 4.68 -37.06 16.70
N ASN A 211 5.57 -36.75 15.75
CA ASN A 211 6.24 -37.76 14.90
C ASN A 211 7.53 -38.31 15.51
N GLY A 212 7.87 -37.95 16.76
CA GLY A 212 9.09 -38.39 17.45
C GLY A 212 10.38 -37.82 16.83
N VAL A 213 10.31 -36.71 16.09
CA VAL A 213 11.44 -36.11 15.38
C VAL A 213 12.11 -35.05 16.24
N VAL A 214 13.39 -35.25 16.57
CA VAL A 214 14.25 -34.19 17.12
C VAL A 214 14.65 -33.26 15.98
N ILE A 215 14.45 -31.95 16.15
CA ILE A 215 14.74 -30.95 15.12
C ILE A 215 16.27 -30.87 14.93
N PRO A 216 16.82 -31.35 13.81
CA PRO A 216 18.26 -31.28 13.58
C PRO A 216 18.68 -29.83 13.28
N PRO A 217 19.94 -29.45 13.52
CA PRO A 217 20.47 -28.20 13.00
C PRO A 217 20.45 -28.23 11.46
N PRO A 218 20.28 -27.08 10.77
CA PRO A 218 20.07 -27.02 9.32
C PRO A 218 21.15 -27.71 8.45
N LYS A 219 22.35 -27.91 8.99
CA LYS A 219 23.51 -28.48 8.30
C LYS A 219 23.57 -30.02 8.34
N GLU A 220 22.73 -30.68 9.12
CA GLU A 220 22.82 -32.14 9.40
C GLU A 220 21.71 -32.97 8.73
N MET A 221 21.06 -32.44 7.68
CA MET A 221 20.00 -33.14 6.93
C MET A 221 20.48 -34.32 6.05
N HIS A 222 21.71 -34.81 6.24
CA HIS A 222 22.37 -35.75 5.34
C HIS A 222 21.91 -37.20 5.51
N ASP A 223 21.45 -37.60 6.71
CA ASP A 223 20.91 -38.94 6.96
C ASP A 223 19.39 -38.93 6.77
N ALA A 224 18.94 -39.41 5.61
CA ALA A 224 17.62 -39.13 5.06
C ALA A 224 16.46 -39.69 5.91
N PRO A 225 15.69 -38.82 6.61
CA PRO A 225 14.41 -39.22 7.18
C PRO A 225 13.43 -39.55 6.04
N PRO A 226 12.29 -40.22 6.33
CA PRO A 226 11.17 -40.30 5.41
C PRO A 226 10.90 -38.95 4.73
N THR A 227 10.63 -38.96 3.41
CA THR A 227 10.50 -37.74 2.59
C THR A 227 9.49 -36.73 3.16
N ILE A 228 8.48 -37.23 3.90
CA ILE A 228 7.48 -36.42 4.60
C ILE A 228 8.10 -35.63 5.76
N ILE A 229 8.91 -36.29 6.61
CA ILE A 229 9.61 -35.65 7.73
C ILE A 229 10.59 -34.60 7.22
N LYS A 230 11.36 -34.92 6.17
CA LYS A 230 12.28 -33.94 5.55
C LYS A 230 11.55 -32.66 5.10
N LYS A 231 10.38 -32.81 4.47
CA LYS A 231 9.56 -31.65 4.07
C LYS A 231 9.07 -30.83 5.26
N LEU A 232 8.63 -31.48 6.34
CA LEU A 232 8.16 -30.82 7.55
C LEU A 232 9.29 -30.04 8.25
N VAL A 233 10.47 -30.65 8.40
CA VAL A 233 11.66 -30.00 8.97
C VAL A 233 12.10 -28.82 8.12
N THR A 234 12.10 -28.94 6.78
CA THR A 234 12.41 -27.81 5.89
C THR A 234 11.46 -26.63 6.12
N ARG A 235 10.14 -26.88 6.23
CA ARG A 235 9.17 -25.82 6.51
C ARG A 235 9.43 -25.16 7.87
N TYR A 236 9.73 -25.96 8.90
CA TYR A 236 10.06 -25.43 10.22
C TYR A 236 11.26 -24.47 10.18
N HIS A 237 12.37 -24.87 9.54
CA HIS A 237 13.53 -23.99 9.41
C HIS A 237 13.23 -22.72 8.61
N VAL A 238 12.48 -22.85 7.51
CA VAL A 238 12.06 -21.71 6.69
C VAL A 238 11.24 -20.70 7.51
N VAL A 239 10.30 -21.18 8.35
CA VAL A 239 9.50 -20.31 9.22
C VAL A 239 10.37 -19.70 10.32
N SER A 240 11.30 -20.46 10.90
CA SER A 240 12.24 -19.93 11.89
C SER A 240 13.18 -18.87 11.31
N ASP A 241 13.61 -19.01 10.06
CA ASP A 241 14.41 -18.00 9.35
C ASP A 241 13.62 -16.70 9.18
N ILE A 242 12.33 -16.79 8.84
CA ILE A 242 11.44 -15.63 8.75
C ILE A 242 11.35 -14.95 10.11
N GLU A 243 11.04 -15.69 11.17
CA GLU A 243 10.91 -15.18 12.54
C GLU A 243 12.18 -14.42 12.97
N ASN A 244 13.34 -15.07 12.83
CA ASN A 244 14.63 -14.48 13.17
C ASN A 244 14.94 -13.20 12.39
N ARG A 245 14.48 -13.11 11.13
CA ARG A 245 14.69 -11.94 10.28
C ARG A 245 13.84 -10.75 10.69
N ILE A 246 12.64 -10.98 11.24
CA ILE A 246 11.64 -9.93 11.49
C ILE A 246 11.45 -9.57 12.98
N LYS A 247 11.84 -10.44 13.92
CA LYS A 247 11.53 -10.29 15.35
C LYS A 247 11.86 -8.90 15.93
N ASP A 248 13.04 -8.38 15.60
CA ASP A 248 13.57 -7.13 16.17
C ASP A 248 13.29 -5.90 15.28
N LYS A 249 12.48 -6.06 14.22
CA LYS A 249 12.18 -4.97 13.28
C LYS A 249 10.85 -4.29 13.59
N GLU A 250 10.80 -2.98 13.43
CA GLU A 250 9.55 -2.20 13.53
C GLU A 250 8.79 -2.17 12.19
N SER A 251 9.52 -2.17 11.08
CA SER A 251 8.97 -2.14 9.72
C SER A 251 9.74 -3.06 8.78
N LEU A 252 9.10 -3.42 7.65
CA LEU A 252 9.69 -4.25 6.61
C LEU A 252 10.07 -3.38 5.42
N ASN A 253 11.32 -3.49 4.99
CA ASN A 253 11.73 -2.92 3.71
C ASN A 253 11.45 -3.90 2.55
N GLU A 254 11.73 -3.47 1.32
CA GLU A 254 11.49 -4.30 0.13
C GLU A 254 12.30 -5.61 0.14
N SER A 255 13.55 -5.57 0.62
CA SER A 255 14.40 -6.76 0.74
C SER A 255 13.81 -7.78 1.70
N ASP A 256 13.28 -7.34 2.84
CA ASP A 256 12.61 -8.20 3.81
C ASP A 256 11.33 -8.80 3.22
N MET A 257 10.53 -7.98 2.53
CA MET A 257 9.31 -8.45 1.86
C MET A 257 9.61 -9.51 0.80
N LYS A 258 10.68 -9.32 0.01
CA LYS A 258 11.13 -10.30 -0.98
C LYS A 258 11.57 -11.60 -0.30
N PHE A 259 12.38 -11.50 0.75
CA PHE A 259 12.85 -12.65 1.53
C PHE A 259 11.69 -13.47 2.09
N VAL A 260 10.72 -12.82 2.75
CA VAL A 260 9.55 -13.49 3.31
C VAL A 260 8.73 -14.17 2.21
N LYS A 261 8.48 -13.49 1.08
CA LYS A 261 7.75 -14.07 -0.06
C LYS A 261 8.44 -15.31 -0.63
N GLU A 262 9.76 -15.29 -0.77
CA GLU A 262 10.55 -16.42 -1.25
C GLU A 262 10.50 -17.60 -0.27
N LYS A 263 10.65 -17.33 1.02
CA LYS A 263 10.56 -18.35 2.07
C LYS A 263 9.16 -18.99 2.12
N ILE A 264 8.09 -18.21 2.04
CA ILE A 264 6.72 -18.75 1.97
C ILE A 264 6.50 -19.60 0.70
N LYS A 265 7.09 -19.24 -0.45
CA LYS A 265 7.05 -20.11 -1.65
C LYS A 265 7.71 -21.46 -1.39
N ILE A 266 8.83 -21.51 -0.66
CA ILE A 266 9.48 -22.77 -0.27
C ILE A 266 8.52 -23.60 0.59
N CYS A 267 7.82 -22.99 1.56
CA CYS A 267 6.83 -23.70 2.36
C CYS A 267 5.75 -24.35 1.48
N LEU A 268 5.18 -23.60 0.54
CA LEU A 268 4.16 -24.10 -0.39
C LEU A 268 4.68 -25.22 -1.30
N ALA A 269 5.92 -25.10 -1.81
CA ALA A 269 6.55 -26.13 -2.64
C ALA A 269 6.77 -27.46 -1.89
N HIS A 270 6.93 -27.40 -0.58
CA HIS A 270 7.07 -28.59 0.28
C HIS A 270 5.73 -29.25 0.65
N LYS A 271 4.63 -28.91 -0.05
CA LYS A 271 3.30 -29.53 0.07
C LYS A 271 2.82 -29.56 1.54
N PRO A 272 2.52 -28.38 2.13
CA PRO A 272 1.95 -28.29 3.46
C PRO A 272 0.61 -29.03 3.47
N ASP A 273 0.27 -29.64 4.59
CA ASP A 273 -1.01 -30.33 4.68
C ASP A 273 -2.18 -29.38 5.00
N TRP A 274 -3.36 -29.96 5.15
CA TRP A 274 -4.58 -29.19 5.37
C TRP A 274 -4.56 -28.38 6.67
N SER A 275 -3.94 -28.89 7.75
CA SER A 275 -3.92 -28.18 9.04
C SER A 275 -3.04 -26.93 9.00
N GLU A 276 -2.08 -26.88 8.07
CA GLU A 276 -1.18 -25.73 7.87
C GLU A 276 -1.82 -24.61 7.01
N ARG A 277 -2.91 -24.93 6.29
CA ARG A 277 -3.56 -24.00 5.36
C ARG A 277 -3.98 -22.66 6.00
N PRO A 278 -4.58 -22.60 7.21
CA PRO A 278 -5.01 -21.33 7.81
C PRO A 278 -3.85 -20.35 8.00
N PHE A 279 -2.67 -20.84 8.38
CA PHE A 279 -1.47 -20.02 8.56
C PHE A 279 -0.97 -19.48 7.22
N LEU A 280 -0.75 -20.38 6.26
CA LEU A 280 -0.21 -20.00 4.95
C LEU A 280 -1.17 -19.12 4.16
N GLN A 281 -2.48 -19.31 4.31
CA GLN A 281 -3.47 -18.44 3.69
C GLN A 281 -3.38 -17.03 4.27
N LYS A 282 -3.39 -16.84 5.60
CA LYS A 282 -3.21 -15.53 6.22
C LYS A 282 -1.91 -14.84 5.78
N LEU A 283 -0.79 -15.57 5.77
CA LEU A 283 0.50 -15.06 5.34
C LEU A 283 0.51 -14.66 3.85
N THR A 284 -0.03 -15.51 2.97
CA THR A 284 -0.08 -15.19 1.54
C THR A 284 -1.08 -14.09 1.21
N ASP A 285 -2.16 -13.96 1.98
CA ASP A 285 -3.15 -12.91 1.84
C ASP A 285 -2.54 -11.55 2.15
N VAL A 286 -1.87 -11.43 3.30
CA VAL A 286 -1.23 -10.17 3.71
C VAL A 286 -0.05 -9.80 2.80
N LEU A 287 0.77 -10.78 2.38
CA LEU A 287 1.87 -10.55 1.45
C LEU A 287 1.42 -10.22 0.01
N SER A 288 0.17 -10.59 -0.33
CA SER A 288 -0.50 -10.17 -1.56
C SER A 288 -1.26 -8.86 -1.42
N PHE A 289 -1.18 -8.21 -0.26
CA PHE A 289 -1.94 -7.00 0.07
C PHE A 289 -3.45 -7.16 -0.13
N GLY A 290 -3.99 -8.33 0.22
CA GLY A 290 -5.43 -8.60 0.12
C GLY A 290 -5.93 -8.92 -1.30
N ILE A 291 -5.07 -8.90 -2.33
CA ILE A 291 -5.47 -9.24 -3.71
C ILE A 291 -5.98 -10.69 -3.80
N LYS A 292 -5.31 -11.64 -3.14
CA LYS A 292 -5.73 -13.05 -3.16
C LYS A 292 -7.11 -13.28 -2.51
N PRO A 293 -7.41 -12.71 -1.32
CA PRO A 293 -8.77 -12.73 -0.77
C PRO A 293 -9.83 -12.18 -1.72
N LEU A 294 -9.58 -11.02 -2.35
CA LEU A 294 -10.51 -10.41 -3.30
C LEU A 294 -10.79 -11.33 -4.49
N TYR A 295 -9.73 -11.91 -5.06
CA TYR A 295 -9.85 -12.89 -6.14
C TYR A 295 -10.70 -14.09 -5.69
N ARG A 296 -10.40 -14.71 -4.55
CA ARG A 296 -11.18 -15.86 -4.06
C ARG A 296 -12.65 -15.52 -3.83
N ALA A 297 -12.96 -14.34 -3.30
CA ALA A 297 -14.33 -13.90 -3.09
C ALA A 297 -15.07 -13.70 -4.43
N PHE A 298 -14.43 -13.07 -5.40
CA PHE A 298 -14.99 -12.85 -6.73
C PHE A 298 -15.31 -14.17 -7.44
N PHE A 299 -14.34 -15.08 -7.54
CA PHE A 299 -14.52 -16.36 -8.24
C PHE A 299 -15.44 -17.33 -7.48
N SER A 300 -15.60 -17.18 -6.17
CA SER A 300 -16.61 -17.93 -5.42
C SER A 300 -18.03 -17.56 -5.87
N LYS A 301 -18.30 -16.26 -6.08
CA LYS A 301 -19.59 -15.79 -6.59
C LYS A 301 -19.82 -16.16 -8.04
N GLU A 302 -18.77 -16.10 -8.87
CA GLU A 302 -18.86 -16.55 -10.26
C GLU A 302 -19.27 -18.02 -10.36
N LYS A 303 -18.69 -18.90 -9.52
CA LYS A 303 -19.09 -20.32 -9.46
C LYS A 303 -20.54 -20.52 -9.02
N GLU A 304 -21.02 -19.75 -8.04
CA GLU A 304 -22.42 -19.80 -7.61
C GLU A 304 -23.37 -19.36 -8.74
N LEU A 305 -23.03 -18.27 -9.44
CA LEU A 305 -23.78 -17.78 -10.59
C LEU A 305 -23.80 -18.79 -11.73
N GLN A 306 -22.66 -19.40 -12.05
CA GLN A 306 -22.56 -20.44 -13.07
C GLN A 306 -23.45 -21.64 -12.71
N LYS A 307 -23.40 -22.12 -11.47
CA LYS A 307 -24.24 -23.23 -11.00
C LYS A 307 -25.73 -22.89 -11.09
N THR A 308 -26.11 -21.66 -10.76
CA THR A 308 -27.49 -21.17 -10.88
C THR A 308 -27.94 -21.15 -12.35
N LEU A 309 -27.07 -20.71 -13.25
CA LEU A 309 -27.35 -20.67 -14.68
C LEU A 309 -27.55 -22.08 -15.26
N GLU A 310 -26.65 -23.01 -14.94
CA GLU A 310 -26.71 -24.41 -15.37
C GLU A 310 -27.99 -25.10 -14.88
N GLN A 311 -28.39 -24.86 -13.63
CA GLN A 311 -29.66 -25.36 -13.08
C GLN A 311 -30.88 -24.78 -13.82
N SER A 312 -30.86 -23.49 -14.18
CA SER A 312 -31.96 -22.84 -14.91
C SER A 312 -32.12 -23.33 -16.36
N ILE A 313 -31.01 -23.79 -16.97
CA ILE A 313 -31.01 -24.37 -18.33
C ILE A 313 -31.51 -25.81 -18.30
N THR A 314 -31.21 -26.57 -17.25
CA THR A 314 -31.59 -27.99 -17.14
C THR A 314 -33.06 -28.21 -16.74
N GLN A 315 -33.73 -27.17 -16.22
CA GLN A 315 -35.15 -27.21 -15.85
C GLN A 315 -36.11 -26.81 -17.00
N LYS A 316 -35.58 -26.55 -18.21
CA LYS A 316 -36.37 -26.35 -19.43
C LYS A 316 -36.35 -27.61 -20.29
#